data_AF-A0A933KXD3-F1
#
_entry.id   AF-A0A933KXD3-F1
#
_cell.length_a   1.000
_cell.length_b   1.000
_cell.length_c   1.000
_cell.angle_alpha   90.00
_cell.angle_beta   90.00
_cell.angle_gamma   90.00
#
_symmetry.space_group_name_H-M   'P 1'
#
loop_
_entity.id
_entity.type
_entity.pdbx_description
1 polymer ?
#
loop_
_entity_poly.entity_id
_entity_poly.type
_entity_poly.pdbx_seq_one_letter_code
_entity_poly.pdbx_strand_id
1 'polypeptide(L)'
;MLRLFRFAALFGLLMLAMPAKAQDGDPATLDWQAVISSQIQAFRDRDAPAALSYAGAAFQEAYTDPQQFYFAIINSGYGPIAESRSHSFGPYKLLTPDQVLQDVKFTGNDQNLYEAVYQLDKEPDGWRVHGVQLMKQPGVGV
;
A
#
# COMPACT_ATOMS: atom_id res chain seq x y z
N MET A 1 -47.04 -60.76 3.01
CA MET A 1 -47.85 -60.12 1.94
C MET A 1 -47.77 -58.61 2.12
N LEU A 2 -47.81 -57.91 1.00
CA LEU A 2 -47.39 -56.53 0.68
C LEU A 2 -48.33 -55.41 1.22
N ARG A 3 -47.77 -54.18 1.38
CA ARG A 3 -48.39 -52.81 1.34
C ARG A 3 -48.94 -52.23 2.67
N LEU A 4 -48.80 -50.94 3.05
CA LEU A 4 -48.24 -49.72 2.44
C LEU A 4 -48.17 -48.55 3.48
N PHE A 5 -47.06 -47.79 3.48
CA PHE A 5 -46.95 -46.29 3.55
C PHE A 5 -47.40 -45.49 4.80
N ARG A 6 -46.47 -44.85 5.55
CA ARG A 6 -45.96 -43.46 5.37
C ARG A 6 -45.29 -42.83 6.63
N PHE A 7 -44.21 -42.07 6.36
CA PHE A 7 -43.68 -40.87 7.05
C PHE A 7 -43.15 -40.91 8.51
N ALA A 8 -41.83 -40.66 8.66
CA ALA A 8 -41.17 -39.75 9.63
C ALA A 8 -39.64 -40.01 9.58
N ALA A 9 -38.80 -39.21 8.89
CA ALA A 9 -38.22 -37.93 9.30
C ALA A 9 -37.30 -38.01 10.54
N LEU A 10 -35.96 -37.97 10.36
CA LEU A 10 -35.03 -37.01 11.00
C LEU A 10 -33.60 -37.25 10.49
N PHE A 11 -33.15 -36.51 9.49
CA PHE A 11 -32.33 -35.28 9.57
C PHE A 11 -30.87 -35.53 9.99
N GLY A 12 -30.00 -35.58 8.97
CA GLY A 12 -28.56 -35.64 9.12
C GLY A 12 -27.99 -34.33 9.67
N LEU A 13 -27.14 -34.43 10.68
CA LEU A 13 -26.34 -33.31 11.15
C LEU A 13 -25.02 -33.30 10.36
N LEU A 14 -25.07 -32.72 9.16
CA LEU A 14 -23.86 -32.34 8.43
C LEU A 14 -23.35 -31.04 9.09
N MET A 15 -22.37 -31.17 9.99
CA MET A 15 -21.66 -30.01 10.52
C MET A 15 -20.88 -29.35 9.38
N LEU A 16 -21.46 -28.30 8.80
CA LEU A 16 -20.72 -27.34 7.99
C LEU A 16 -19.68 -26.67 8.89
N ALA A 17 -18.43 -27.10 8.77
CA ALA A 17 -17.29 -26.30 9.16
C ALA A 17 -17.28 -25.07 8.25
N MET A 18 -17.83 -23.95 8.73
CA MET A 18 -17.63 -22.67 8.07
C MET A 18 -16.20 -22.21 8.32
N PRO A 19 -15.43 -21.84 7.28
CA PRO A 19 -14.18 -21.15 7.50
C PRO A 19 -14.50 -19.76 8.03
N ALA A 20 -14.10 -19.48 9.26
CA ALA A 20 -14.07 -18.13 9.80
C ALA A 20 -13.06 -17.32 8.98
N LYS A 21 -13.54 -16.52 8.03
CA LYS A 21 -12.73 -15.50 7.36
C LYS A 21 -12.49 -14.39 8.37
N ALA A 22 -11.31 -14.37 8.98
CA ALA A 22 -10.79 -13.19 9.63
C ALA A 22 -10.78 -12.05 8.59
N GLN A 23 -11.51 -10.97 8.87
CA GLN A 23 -11.50 -9.75 8.07
C GLN A 23 -10.33 -8.87 8.51
N ASP A 24 -9.11 -9.38 8.36
CA ASP A 24 -7.96 -8.52 8.19
C ASP A 24 -7.83 -8.36 6.68
N GLY A 25 -8.08 -7.14 6.17
CA GLY A 25 -8.06 -6.85 4.75
C GLY A 25 -6.80 -7.42 4.12
N ASP A 26 -6.96 -8.31 3.15
CA ASP A 26 -5.85 -8.92 2.42
C ASP A 26 -4.97 -7.76 1.90
N PRO A 27 -3.66 -7.71 2.20
CA PRO A 27 -2.75 -6.68 1.66
C PRO A 27 -2.84 -6.58 0.13
N ALA A 28 -3.32 -7.62 -0.54
CA ALA A 28 -3.62 -7.63 -1.97
C ALA A 28 -4.88 -6.83 -2.39
N THR A 29 -5.65 -6.23 -1.47
CA THR A 29 -6.95 -5.57 -1.76
C THR A 29 -6.99 -4.06 -1.54
N LEU A 30 -5.86 -3.43 -1.19
CA LEU A 30 -5.79 -1.98 -1.01
C LEU A 30 -5.09 -1.34 -2.21
N ASP A 31 -5.88 -0.84 -3.16
CA ASP A 31 -5.39 -0.28 -4.44
C ASP A 31 -4.27 0.77 -4.27
N TRP A 32 -4.32 1.56 -3.19
CA TRP A 32 -3.29 2.57 -2.90
C TRP A 32 -1.93 1.98 -2.51
N GLN A 33 -1.88 0.83 -1.85
CA GLN A 33 -0.61 0.17 -1.49
C GLN A 33 0.13 -0.29 -2.74
N ALA A 34 -0.58 -0.73 -3.77
CA ALA A 34 0.00 -1.06 -5.07
C ALA A 34 0.59 0.19 -5.76
N VAL A 35 -0.09 1.34 -5.70
CA VAL A 35 0.42 2.63 -6.21
C VAL A 35 1.70 3.03 -5.49
N ILE A 36 1.71 3.00 -4.15
CA ILE A 36 2.91 3.31 -3.36
C ILE A 36 4.06 2.36 -3.72
N SER A 37 3.80 1.05 -3.77
CA SER A 37 4.81 0.05 -4.09
C SER A 37 5.43 0.28 -5.48
N SER A 38 4.58 0.60 -6.45
CA SER A 38 5.00 0.85 -7.84
C SER A 38 5.82 2.13 -7.95
N GLN A 39 5.44 3.20 -7.24
CA GLN A 39 6.21 4.43 -7.19
C GLN A 39 7.58 4.23 -6.53
N ILE A 40 7.62 3.52 -5.39
CA ILE A 40 8.88 3.18 -4.71
C ILE A 40 9.79 2.38 -5.64
N GLN A 41 9.22 1.41 -6.36
CA GLN A 41 9.98 0.60 -7.29
C GLN A 41 10.54 1.43 -8.45
N ALA A 42 9.73 2.32 -9.03
CA ALA A 42 10.19 3.25 -10.05
C ALA A 42 11.34 4.14 -9.56
N PHE A 43 11.30 4.62 -8.31
CA PHE A 43 12.43 5.34 -7.71
C PHE A 43 13.69 4.47 -7.61
N ARG A 44 13.57 3.21 -7.15
CA ARG A 44 14.71 2.27 -7.06
C ARG A 44 15.33 1.97 -8.42
N ASP A 45 14.48 1.82 -9.43
CA ASP A 45 14.89 1.54 -10.81
C ASP A 45 15.38 2.79 -11.56
N ARG A 46 15.33 3.96 -10.91
CA ARG A 46 15.65 5.28 -11.50
C ARG A 46 14.77 5.62 -12.70
N ASP A 47 13.55 5.09 -12.73
CA ASP A 47 12.53 5.36 -13.73
C ASP A 47 11.71 6.59 -13.31
N ALA A 48 12.25 7.76 -13.63
CA ALA A 48 11.63 9.03 -13.27
C ALA A 48 10.24 9.24 -13.91
N PRO A 49 10.00 8.92 -15.20
CA PRO A 49 8.67 8.97 -15.80
C PRO A 49 7.64 8.11 -15.05
N ALA A 50 7.98 6.86 -14.73
CA ALA A 50 7.08 6.00 -13.98
C ALA A 50 6.84 6.54 -12.57
N ALA A 51 7.88 6.98 -11.86
CA ALA A 51 7.74 7.53 -10.50
C ALA A 51 6.81 8.75 -10.46
N LEU A 52 6.93 9.66 -11.44
CA LEU A 52 6.07 10.84 -11.56
C LEU A 52 4.62 10.47 -11.90
N SER A 53 4.39 9.44 -12.73
CA SER A 53 3.04 9.00 -13.12
C SER A 53 2.16 8.54 -11.95
N TYR A 54 2.78 8.10 -10.85
CA TYR A 54 2.07 7.70 -9.62
C TYR A 54 1.83 8.87 -8.66
N ALA A 55 2.44 10.02 -8.90
CA ALA A 55 2.21 11.24 -8.13
C ALA A 55 0.90 11.92 -8.58
N GLY A 56 0.30 12.71 -7.68
CA GLY A 56 -0.92 13.47 -7.97
C GLY A 56 -0.73 14.51 -9.06
N ALA A 57 -1.83 14.95 -9.66
CA ALA A 57 -1.86 15.89 -10.77
C ALA A 57 -1.00 17.15 -10.51
N ALA A 58 -1.02 17.68 -9.28
CA ALA A 58 -0.22 18.83 -8.90
C ALA A 58 1.30 18.62 -9.10
N PHE A 59 1.83 17.42 -8.83
CA PHE A 59 3.24 17.10 -9.10
C PHE A 59 3.49 16.95 -10.60
N GLN A 60 2.58 16.30 -11.32
CA GLN A 60 2.70 16.12 -12.78
C GLN A 60 2.68 17.46 -13.52
N GLU A 61 1.85 18.41 -13.07
CA GLU A 61 1.79 19.78 -13.59
C GLU A 61 3.04 20.59 -13.22
N ALA A 62 3.54 20.46 -12.00
CA ALA A 62 4.72 21.18 -11.53
C ALA A 62 6.02 20.70 -12.19
N TYR A 63 6.09 19.42 -12.58
CA TYR A 63 7.29 18.80 -13.15
C TYR A 63 7.02 18.29 -14.57
N THR A 64 7.18 19.16 -15.56
CA THR A 64 7.10 18.78 -16.98
C THR A 64 8.28 17.92 -17.44
N ASP A 65 9.40 17.96 -16.72
CA ASP A 65 10.55 17.07 -16.89
C ASP A 65 10.62 16.08 -15.70
N PRO A 66 10.33 14.78 -15.94
CA PRO A 66 10.39 13.77 -14.89
C PRO A 66 11.76 13.66 -14.21
N GLN A 67 12.86 13.93 -14.93
CA GLN A 67 14.19 13.87 -14.33
C GLN A 67 14.37 14.95 -13.26
N GLN A 68 13.82 16.15 -13.48
CA GLN A 68 13.83 17.20 -12.46
C GLN A 68 13.02 16.81 -11.22
N PHE A 69 11.88 16.15 -11.40
CA PHE A 69 11.13 15.57 -10.27
C PHE A 69 12.00 14.59 -9.47
N TYR A 70 12.61 13.62 -10.15
CA TYR A 70 13.46 12.63 -9.49
C TYR A 70 14.59 13.30 -8.69
N PHE A 71 15.37 14.18 -9.32
CA PHE A 71 16.46 14.87 -8.62
C PHE A 71 15.99 15.76 -7.47
N ALA A 72 14.85 16.46 -7.64
CA ALA A 72 14.28 17.28 -6.58
C ALA A 72 13.92 16.44 -5.35
N ILE A 73 13.30 15.28 -5.54
CA ILE A 73 12.94 14.36 -4.44
C ILE A 73 14.19 13.86 -3.72
N ILE A 74 15.19 13.35 -4.46
CA ILE A 74 16.43 12.84 -3.85
C ILE A 74 17.16 13.94 -3.07
N ASN A 75 17.31 15.13 -3.66
CA ASN A 75 18.02 16.25 -3.05
C ASN A 75 17.26 16.86 -1.86
N SER A 76 15.96 16.61 -1.74
CA SER A 76 15.12 17.07 -0.63
C SER A 76 15.11 16.12 0.57
N GLY A 77 16.01 15.12 0.60
CA GLY A 77 16.17 14.20 1.73
C GLY A 77 15.32 12.93 1.65
N TYR A 78 14.65 12.67 0.53
CA TYR A 78 13.89 11.43 0.30
C TYR A 78 14.72 10.32 -0.36
N GLY A 79 16.05 10.51 -0.46
CA GLY A 79 17.00 9.48 -0.90
C GLY A 79 16.77 8.08 -0.29
N PRO A 80 16.45 7.95 1.01
CA PRO A 80 16.18 6.64 1.61
C PRO A 80 15.05 5.84 0.97
N ILE A 81 14.09 6.48 0.28
CA ILE A 81 13.03 5.78 -0.46
C ILE A 81 13.64 5.09 -1.68
N ALA A 82 14.38 5.86 -2.50
CA ALA A 82 15.00 5.37 -3.73
C ALA A 82 16.14 4.37 -3.48
N GLU A 83 16.81 4.46 -2.33
CA GLU A 83 17.95 3.61 -1.97
C GLU A 83 17.56 2.46 -1.02
N SER A 84 16.28 2.35 -0.65
CA SER A 84 15.80 1.30 0.25
C SER A 84 15.92 -0.09 -0.36
N ARG A 85 16.28 -1.08 0.46
CA ARG A 85 16.28 -2.51 0.07
C ARG A 85 14.89 -3.10 0.05
N SER A 86 14.07 -2.68 1.00
CA SER A 86 12.73 -3.20 1.20
C SER A 86 11.84 -2.13 1.83
N HIS A 87 10.54 -2.32 1.65
CA HIS A 87 9.52 -1.58 2.38
C HIS A 87 8.45 -2.55 2.89
N SER A 88 7.70 -2.14 3.90
CA SER A 88 6.54 -2.85 4.42
C SER A 88 5.47 -1.87 4.87
N PHE A 89 4.21 -2.22 4.65
CA PHE A 89 3.08 -1.38 5.07
C PHE A 89 2.81 -1.52 6.57
N GLY A 90 2.63 -0.37 7.21
CA GLY A 90 2.10 -0.25 8.57
C GLY A 90 0.60 0.01 8.55
N PRO A 91 0.05 0.51 9.68
CA PRO A 91 -1.33 0.96 9.76
C PRO A 91 -1.67 2.01 8.69
N TYR A 92 -2.95 2.09 8.34
CA TYR A 92 -3.48 3.16 7.51
C TYR A 92 -4.66 3.82 8.20
N LYS A 93 -4.96 5.05 7.78
CA LYS A 93 -6.12 5.81 8.22
C LYS A 93 -6.81 6.45 7.02
N LEU A 94 -8.06 6.06 6.78
CA LEU A 94 -8.93 6.78 5.86
C LEU A 94 -9.36 8.10 6.52
N LEU A 95 -9.13 9.20 5.82
CA LEU A 95 -9.65 10.53 6.21
C LEU A 95 -11.04 10.74 5.59
N THR A 96 -11.22 10.22 4.37
CA THR A 96 -12.49 10.12 3.64
C THR A 96 -12.48 8.79 2.84
N PRO A 97 -13.56 8.42 2.13
CA PRO A 97 -13.52 7.29 1.19
C PRO A 97 -12.47 7.41 0.09
N ASP A 98 -12.04 8.64 -0.23
CA ASP A 98 -11.18 8.99 -1.35
C ASP A 98 -9.85 9.61 -0.89
N GLN A 99 -9.52 9.55 0.41
CA GLN A 99 -8.26 10.04 0.96
C GLN A 99 -7.75 9.13 2.07
N VAL A 100 -6.47 8.73 1.98
CA VAL A 100 -5.82 7.81 2.91
C VAL A 100 -4.44 8.31 3.34
N LEU A 101 -4.14 8.11 4.61
CA LEU A 101 -2.78 8.14 5.15
C LEU A 101 -2.30 6.70 5.32
N GLN A 102 -1.15 6.35 4.77
CA GLN A 102 -0.57 5.02 4.83
C GLN A 102 0.84 5.10 5.41
N ASP A 103 1.07 4.41 6.53
CA ASP A 103 2.40 4.27 7.11
C ASP A 103 3.21 3.25 6.29
N VAL A 104 4.46 3.56 6.00
CA VAL A 104 5.39 2.71 5.26
C VAL A 104 6.73 2.71 5.96
N LYS A 105 7.23 1.52 6.28
CA LYS A 105 8.55 1.34 6.89
C LYS A 105 9.54 0.93 5.82
N PHE A 106 10.74 1.49 5.86
CA PHE A 106 11.82 1.20 4.93
C PHE A 106 13.04 0.66 5.68
N THR A 107 13.70 -0.30 5.06
CA THR A 107 15.07 -0.69 5.44
C THR A 107 16.05 -0.08 4.44
N GLY A 108 16.85 0.88 4.90
CA GLY A 108 17.87 1.54 4.10
C GLY A 108 19.05 0.63 3.78
N ASN A 109 19.82 0.98 2.74
CA ASN A 109 21.07 0.29 2.41
C ASN A 109 22.14 0.39 3.51
N ASP A 110 22.03 1.42 4.33
CA ASP A 110 22.85 1.75 5.48
C ASP A 110 22.40 1.03 6.78
N GLN A 111 21.45 0.08 6.68
CA GLN A 111 20.81 -0.61 7.80
C GLN A 111 20.00 0.31 8.72
N ASN A 112 19.82 1.59 8.37
CA ASN A 112 18.93 2.47 9.10
C ASN A 112 17.48 2.15 8.75
N LEU A 113 16.62 2.31 9.75
CA LEU A 113 15.18 2.20 9.58
C LEU A 113 14.59 3.60 9.36
N TYR A 114 13.68 3.67 8.41
CA TYR A 114 12.92 4.89 8.15
C TYR A 114 11.44 4.55 8.18
N GLU A 115 10.64 5.55 8.54
CA GLU A 115 9.20 5.48 8.46
C GLU A 115 8.70 6.67 7.66
N ALA A 116 7.74 6.43 6.77
CA ALA A 116 7.11 7.46 6.00
C ALA A 116 5.59 7.37 6.15
N VAL A 117 4.95 8.54 6.21
CA VAL A 117 3.50 8.65 6.07
C VAL A 117 3.22 9.12 4.66
N TYR A 118 2.60 8.25 3.85
CA TYR A 118 2.12 8.58 2.51
C TYR A 118 0.71 9.12 2.59
N GLN A 119 0.46 10.25 1.94
CA GLN A 119 -0.88 10.77 1.69
C GLN A 119 -1.27 10.45 0.24
N LEU A 120 -2.40 9.77 0.07
CA LEU A 120 -2.98 9.54 -1.24
C LEU A 120 -4.41 10.06 -1.29
N ASP A 121 -4.75 10.63 -2.44
CA ASP A 121 -6.10 11.00 -2.81
C ASP A 121 -6.51 10.18 -4.05
N LYS A 122 -7.80 9.90 -4.18
CA LYS A 122 -8.37 9.22 -5.34
C LYS A 122 -8.71 10.26 -6.41
N GLU A 123 -7.94 10.26 -7.48
CA GLU A 123 -8.16 11.07 -8.67
C GLU A 123 -9.05 10.31 -9.69
N PRO A 124 -9.53 10.95 -10.77
CA PRO A 124 -10.37 10.28 -11.78
C PRO A 124 -9.75 9.00 -12.36
N ASP A 125 -8.42 8.98 -12.49
CA ASP A 125 -7.64 7.85 -13.02
C ASP A 125 -7.10 6.91 -11.92
N GLY A 126 -7.63 7.01 -10.71
CA GLY A 126 -7.30 6.17 -9.56
C GLY A 126 -6.47 6.88 -8.49
N TRP A 127 -5.99 6.11 -7.52
CA TRP A 127 -5.19 6.63 -6.41
C TRP A 127 -3.87 7.24 -6.89
N ARG A 128 -3.48 8.36 -6.29
CA ARG A 128 -2.20 9.04 -6.55
C ARG A 128 -1.56 9.51 -5.26
N VAL A 129 -0.23 9.65 -5.27
CA VAL A 129 0.52 10.15 -4.10
C VAL A 129 0.55 11.68 -4.12
N HIS A 130 -0.08 12.28 -3.11
CA HIS A 130 -0.15 13.74 -2.93
C HIS A 130 0.88 14.27 -1.93
N GLY A 131 1.48 13.40 -1.13
CA GLY A 131 2.52 13.82 -0.20
C GLY A 131 3.18 12.63 0.49
N VAL A 132 4.39 12.87 0.97
CA VAL A 132 5.14 11.93 1.81
C VAL A 132 5.79 12.74 2.93
N GLN A 133 5.74 12.24 4.15
CA GLN A 133 6.56 12.75 5.26
C GLN A 133 7.48 11.63 5.72
N LEU A 134 8.79 11.82 5.61
CA LEU A 134 9.80 10.80 5.93
C LEU A 134 10.52 11.16 7.23
N MET A 135 10.65 10.18 8.13
CA MET A 135 11.42 10.29 9.36
C MET A 135 12.40 9.12 9.49
N LYS A 136 13.61 9.42 9.97
CA LYS A 136 14.57 8.40 10.36
C LYS A 136 14.23 7.90 11.75
N GLN A 137 14.15 6.58 11.93
CA GLN A 137 13.92 5.99 13.24
C GLN A 137 15.23 5.95 14.05
N PRO A 138 15.21 6.24 15.36
CA PRO A 138 16.37 6.04 16.22
C PRO A 138 16.78 4.56 16.16
N GLY A 139 18.04 4.28 15.87
CA GLY A 139 18.56 2.93 15.96
C GLY A 139 18.41 2.44 17.40
N VAL A 140 17.80 1.26 17.59
CA VAL A 140 17.81 0.61 18.90
C VAL A 140 19.25 0.17 19.14
N GLY A 141 20.01 0.95 19.91
CA GLY A 141 21.32 0.53 20.38
C GLY A 141 21.14 -0.74 21.20
N VAL A 142 21.79 -1.83 20.76
CA VAL A 142 21.93 -3.05 21.56
C VAL A 142 23.04 -2.89 22.59
#